data_AF-A0A661UN68-F1
#
_entry.id   AF-A0A661UN68-F1
#
_cell.length_a   1.000
_cell.length_b   1.000
_cell.length_c   1.000
_cell.angle_alpha   90.00
_cell.angle_beta   90.00
_cell.angle_gamma   90.00
#
_symmetry.space_group_name_H-M   'P 1'
#
loop_
_entity.id
_entity.type
_entity.pdbx_description
1 polymer ?
#
loop_
_entity_poly.entity_id
_entity_poly.type
_entity_poly.pdbx_seq_one_letter_code
_entity_poly.pdbx_strand_id
1 'polypeptide(L)' 'MKIENIIIHNFRSIKDTSFDLNDYNLLIGENNTGKSTILTALRTFYEEGGQKYIPTRD' A
#
# COMPACT_ATOMS: atom_id res chain seq x y z
N MET A 1 -8.99 -4.62 -14.67
CA MET A 1 -7.51 -4.69 -14.69
C MET A 1 -7.08 -5.65 -13.58
N LYS A 2 -6.13 -6.55 -13.82
CA LYS A 2 -5.55 -7.42 -12.79
C LYS A 2 -4.16 -6.87 -12.44
N ILE A 3 -3.87 -6.70 -11.15
CA ILE A 3 -2.55 -6.28 -10.68
C ILE A 3 -1.68 -7.53 -10.61
N GLU A 4 -0.52 -7.49 -11.25
CA GLU A 4 0.44 -8.60 -11.25
C GLU A 4 1.60 -8.36 -10.28
N ASN A 5 2.08 -7.12 -10.18
CA ASN A 5 3.22 -6.76 -9.34
C ASN A 5 2.97 -5.40 -8.67
N ILE A 6 3.41 -5.27 -7.42
CA ILE A 6 3.43 -4.02 -6.66
C ILE A 6 4.87 -3.68 -6.29
N ILE A 7 5.28 -2.46 -6.63
CA ILE A 7 6.56 -1.87 -6.23
C ILE A 7 6.28 -0.59 -5.46
N ILE A 8 6.87 -0.46 -4.26
CA ILE A 8 6.71 0.72 -3.40
C ILE A 8 8.09 1.22 -2.99
N HIS A 9 8.36 2.51 -3.26
CA HIS A 9 9.58 3.20 -2.85
C HIS A 9 9.25 4.44 -2.01
N ASN A 10 9.94 4.62 -0.90
CA ASN A 10 9.88 5.79 -0.02
C ASN A 10 8.45 6.26 0.30
N PHE A 11 7.56 5.33 0.66
CA PHE A 11 6.16 5.61 0.95
C PHE A 11 5.81 5.29 2.41
N ARG A 12 5.57 6.34 3.20
CA ARG A 12 5.39 6.27 4.66
C ARG A 12 6.51 5.45 5.31
N SER A 13 6.18 4.37 6.03
CA SER A 13 7.15 3.51 6.71
C SER A 13 7.89 2.51 5.80
N ILE A 14 7.53 2.42 4.52
CA ILE A 14 8.15 1.48 3.57
C ILE A 14 9.21 2.23 2.76
N LYS A 15 10.48 1.86 2.98
CA LYS A 15 11.60 2.41 2.20
C LYS A 15 11.65 1.83 0.79
N ASP A 16 11.58 0.50 0.68
CA ASP A 16 11.67 -0.22 -0.59
C ASP A 16 11.04 -1.60 -0.43
N THR A 17 10.11 -1.97 -1.31
CA THR A 17 9.57 -3.34 -1.39
C THR A 17 8.98 -3.63 -2.77
N SER A 18 9.05 -4.89 -3.18
CA SER A 18 8.46 -5.41 -4.42
C SER A 18 7.91 -6.81 -4.17
N PHE A 19 6.70 -7.08 -4.65
CA PHE A 19 6.11 -8.40 -4.57
C PHE A 19 5.06 -8.63 -5.66
N ASP A 20 4.94 -9.88 -6.07
CA ASP A 20 3.95 -10.32 -7.03
C ASP A 20 2.61 -10.63 -6.33
N LEU A 21 1.52 -10.45 -7.06
CA LEU A 21 0.17 -10.77 -6.60
C LEU A 21 -0.42 -11.95 -7.36
N ASN A 22 -1.05 -12.84 -6.59
CA ASN A 22 -1.87 -13.92 -7.11
C ASN A 22 -3.36 -13.53 -7.11
N ASP A 23 -4.24 -14.46 -7.51
CA ASP A 23 -5.69 -14.24 -7.41
C ASP A 23 -6.17 -14.07 -5.96
N TYR A 24 -5.39 -14.60 -5.00
CA TYR A 24 -5.62 -14.44 -3.58
C TYR A 24 -4.30 -14.19 -2.85
N ASN A 25 -4.25 -13.16 -2.01
CA ASN A 25 -3.05 -12.78 -1.26
C ASN A 25 -3.42 -12.44 0.17
N LEU A 26 -2.52 -12.77 1.10
CA LEU A 26 -2.68 -12.49 2.52
C LEU A 26 -1.53 -11.62 3.02
N LEU A 27 -1.85 -10.44 3.56
CA LEU A 27 -0.88 -9.57 4.22
C LEU A 27 -0.84 -9.90 5.71
N ILE A 28 0.20 -10.61 6.15
CA ILE A 28 0.42 -11.00 7.55
C ILE A 28 1.61 -10.27 8.17
N GLY A 29 1.63 -10.21 9.50
CA GLY A 29 2.71 -9.61 10.28
C GLY A 29 2.17 -8.91 11.53
N GLU A 30 3.07 -8.51 12.43
CA GLU A 30 2.71 -7.81 13.66
C GLU A 30 2.02 -6.47 13.41
N ASN A 31 1.31 -5.95 14.42
CA ASN A 31 0.71 -4.63 14.31
C ASN A 31 1.79 -3.57 14.05
N ASN A 32 1.43 -2.54 13.29
CA ASN A 32 2.31 -1.41 12.96
C ASN A 32 3.49 -1.71 12.02
N THR A 33 3.59 -2.90 11.41
CA THR A 33 4.69 -3.25 10.48
C THR A 33 4.53 -2.72 9.05
N GLY A 34 3.51 -1.91 8.76
CA GLY A 34 3.29 -1.32 7.43
C GLY A 34 2.30 -2.06 6.54
N LYS A 35 1.56 -3.05 7.04
CA LYS A 35 0.47 -3.71 6.27
C LYS A 35 -0.56 -2.72 5.73
N SER A 36 -1.03 -1.79 6.57
CA SER A 36 -1.95 -0.72 6.16
C SER A 36 -1.29 0.28 5.20
N THR A 37 0.03 0.45 5.26
CA THR A 37 0.80 1.28 4.33
C THR A 37 0.72 0.74 2.91
N ILE A 38 0.86 -0.59 2.72
CA ILE A 38 0.70 -1.24 1.42
C ILE A 38 -0.68 -0.95 0.81
N LEU A 39 -1.75 -1.14 1.59
CA LEU A 39 -3.11 -0.85 1.14
C LEU A 39 -3.31 0.64 0.82
N THR A 40 -2.70 1.53 1.60
CA THR A 40 -2.75 2.98 1.36
C THR A 40 -2.07 3.35 0.05
N ALA A 41 -0.90 2.76 -0.26
CA ALA A 41 -0.20 3.01 -1.52
C ALA A 41 -1.09 2.63 -2.72
N LEU A 42 -1.75 1.48 -2.66
CA LEU A 42 -2.69 1.04 -3.70
C LEU A 42 -3.88 2.00 -3.86
N ARG A 43 -4.50 2.42 -2.76
CA ARG A 43 -5.60 3.40 -2.80
C ARG A 43 -5.18 4.72 -3.39
N THR A 44 -3.97 5.19 -3.09
CA THR A 44 -3.41 6.43 -3.64
C THR A 44 -3.36 6.40 -5.16
N PHE A 45 -3.10 5.23 -5.74
CA PHE A 45 -3.04 5.05 -7.20
C PHE A 45 -4.43 4.89 -7.85
N TYR A 46 -5.33 4.11 -7.23
CA TYR A 46 -6.62 3.73 -7.85
C TYR A 46 -7.80 4.64 -7.52
N GLU A 47 -7.81 5.32 -6.38
CA GLU A 47 -8.95 6.17 -5.99
C GLU A 47 -8.91 7.50 -6.75
N GLU A 48 -10.06 7.90 -7.31
CA GLU A 48 -10.18 9.21 -7.97
C GLU A 48 -9.88 10.34 -6.97
N GLY A 49 -8.83 11.12 -7.26
CA GLY A 49 -8.34 12.18 -6.38
C GLY A 49 -7.30 11.75 -5.34
N GLY A 50 -6.94 10.47 -5.31
CA GLY A 50 -5.89 9.88 -4.48
C GLY A 50 -6.10 10.00 -2.97
N GLN A 51 -5.13 9.50 -2.20
CA GLN A 51 -5.07 9.75 -0.76
C GLN A 51 -4.73 11.22 -0.51
N LYS A 52 -5.69 11.96 0.01
CA LYS A 52 -5.46 13.33 0.50
C LYS A 52 -4.96 13.30 1.93
N TYR A 53 -4.03 14.20 2.23
CA TYR A 53 -3.59 14.48 3.59
C TYR A 53 -4.77 15.01 4.41
N ILE A 54 -5.03 14.38 5.56
CA ILE A 54 -6.07 14.82 6.49
C ILE A 54 -5.37 15.16 7.82
N PRO A 55 -5.31 16.44 8.24
CA PRO A 55 -4.53 16.88 9.40
C PRO A 55 -4.89 16.19 10.73
N THR A 56 -6.12 15.70 10.86
CA THR A 56 -6.60 15.02 12.05
C THR A 56 -6.26 13.53 12.09
N ARG A 57 -5.79 12.97 10.97
CA ARG A 57 -5.52 11.54 10.79
C ARG A 57 -4.04 11.25 10.51
N ASP A 58 -3.40 12.09 9.70
CA ASP A 58 -2.06 11.90 9.14
C ASP A 58 -1.05 12.90 9.74
#